data_AF-A0A947QYP4-F1
#
_entry.id   AF-A0A947QYP4-F1
#
_cell.length_a   1.000
_cell.length_b   1.000
_cell.length_c   1.000
_cell.angle_alpha   90.00
_cell.angle_beta   90.00
_cell.angle_gamma   90.00
#
_symmetry.space_group_name_H-M   'P 1'
#
loop_
_entity.id
_entity.type
_entity.pdbx_description
1 polymer ?
#
loop_
_entity_poly.entity_id
_entity_poly.type
_entity_poly.pdbx_seq_one_letter_code
_entity_poly.pdbx_strand_id
1 'polypeptide(L)'
;MNTKNDQKASEAKDLARTPPRSIRLKTLADLRRFLARVVNQLHGGQIEEGTARTFAYILSIMKEIIKDSDLEQRLEAVERALKIQKEANN
;
A
#
# COMPACT_ATOMS: atom_id res chain seq x y z
N MET A 1 -31.45 35.05 10.48
CA MET A 1 -30.33 34.09 10.44
C MET A 1 -30.90 32.70 10.68
N ASN A 2 -31.05 31.89 9.62
CA ASN A 2 -31.78 30.62 9.65
C ASN A 2 -30.80 29.43 9.74
N THR A 3 -30.21 29.23 10.92
CA THR A 3 -29.09 28.30 11.19
C THR A 3 -29.45 26.82 11.09
N LYS A 4 -30.74 26.47 11.05
CA LYS A 4 -31.20 25.06 10.99
C LYS A 4 -31.13 24.46 9.58
N ASN A 5 -31.14 25.29 8.54
CA ASN A 5 -31.12 24.80 7.15
C ASN A 5 -29.70 24.49 6.67
N ASP A 6 -28.72 25.25 7.18
CA ASP A 6 -27.30 25.05 6.87
C ASP A 6 -26.74 23.77 7.52
N GLN A 7 -27.23 23.41 8.71
CA GLN A 7 -26.86 22.19 9.42
C GLN A 7 -27.40 20.91 8.75
N LYS A 8 -28.64 20.93 8.25
CA LYS A 8 -29.18 19.80 7.46
C LYS A 8 -28.42 19.61 6.13
N ALA A 9 -27.95 20.71 5.52
CA ALA A 9 -27.18 20.66 4.29
C ALA A 9 -25.74 20.13 4.51
N SER A 10 -25.14 20.34 5.70
CA SER A 10 -23.85 19.73 6.05
C SER A 10 -23.97 18.25 6.39
N GLU A 11 -24.98 17.84 7.16
CA GLU A 11 -25.24 16.43 7.49
C GLU A 11 -25.54 15.57 6.26
N ALA A 12 -26.30 16.12 5.29
CA ALA A 12 -26.57 15.43 4.02
C ALA A 12 -25.33 15.26 3.13
N LYS A 13 -24.34 16.16 3.24
CA LYS A 13 -23.07 16.07 2.51
C LYS A 13 -22.13 15.02 3.11
N ASP A 14 -22.14 14.84 4.42
CA ASP A 14 -21.32 13.82 5.09
C ASP A 14 -21.83 12.40 4.84
N LEU A 15 -23.15 12.22 4.70
CA LEU A 15 -23.79 10.93 4.36
C LEU A 15 -23.53 10.47 2.90
N ALA A 16 -23.09 11.38 2.01
CA ALA A 16 -22.84 11.10 0.60
C ALA A 16 -21.36 10.78 0.28
N ARG A 17 -20.46 10.80 1.27
CA ARG A 17 -19.05 10.43 1.07
C ARG A 17 -18.95 8.91 0.91
N THR A 18 -18.79 8.46 -0.34
CA THR A 18 -18.41 7.07 -0.63
C THR A 18 -17.16 6.73 0.19
N PRO A 19 -17.11 5.60 0.92
CA PRO A 19 -15.96 5.24 1.73
C PRO A 19 -14.71 5.26 0.84
N PRO A 20 -13.59 5.86 1.31
CA PRO A 20 -12.38 5.94 0.53
C PRO A 20 -11.97 4.53 0.12
N ARG A 21 -11.80 4.31 -1.19
CA ARG A 21 -11.39 3.01 -1.71
C ARG A 21 -10.10 2.57 -1.00
N SER A 22 -10.16 1.39 -0.39
CA SER A 22 -9.00 0.77 0.26
C SER A 22 -7.81 0.77 -0.72
N ILE A 23 -6.68 1.31 -0.26
CA ILE A 23 -5.46 1.36 -1.06
C ILE A 23 -4.87 -0.04 -1.08
N ARG A 24 -4.88 -0.68 -2.26
CA ARG A 24 -4.27 -1.99 -2.46
C ARG A 24 -2.81 -1.83 -2.84
N LEU A 25 -1.90 -2.26 -1.98
CA LEU A 25 -0.45 -2.19 -2.20
C LEU A 25 0.11 -3.62 -2.30
N LYS A 26 -0.07 -4.26 -3.46
CA LYS A 26 0.32 -5.67 -3.67
C LYS A 26 1.71 -5.82 -4.28
N THR A 27 2.15 -4.82 -5.04
CA THR A 27 3.39 -4.90 -5.82
C THR A 27 4.32 -3.74 -5.47
N LEU A 28 5.62 -3.92 -5.71
CA LEU A 28 6.59 -2.82 -5.57
C LEU A 28 6.23 -1.59 -6.42
N ALA A 29 5.56 -1.79 -7.56
CA ALA A 29 5.07 -0.69 -8.39
C ALA A 29 3.96 0.11 -7.70
N ASP A 30 3.10 -0.53 -6.91
CA ASP A 30 2.05 0.14 -6.14
C ASP A 30 2.64 0.93 -4.98
N LEU A 31 3.63 0.36 -4.28
CA LEU A 31 4.39 1.06 -3.24
C LEU A 31 5.06 2.30 -3.80
N ARG A 32 5.75 2.17 -4.96
CA ARG A 32 6.38 3.30 -5.64
C ARG A 32 5.38 4.41 -5.97
N ARG A 33 4.23 4.06 -6.55
CA ARG A 33 3.16 5.03 -6.88
C ARG A 33 2.60 5.71 -5.63
N PHE A 34 2.43 4.96 -4.55
CA PHE A 34 1.94 5.52 -3.29
C PHE A 34 2.98 6.45 -2.64
N LEU A 35 4.24 6.02 -2.55
CA LEU A 35 5.32 6.82 -1.99
C LEU A 35 5.53 8.13 -2.75
N ALA A 36 5.46 8.10 -4.09
CA ALA A 36 5.53 9.32 -4.91
C ALA A 36 4.42 10.32 -4.55
N ARG A 37 3.20 9.83 -4.28
CA ARG A 37 2.09 10.70 -3.82
C ARG A 37 2.39 11.29 -2.44
N VAL A 38 2.89 10.48 -1.50
CA VAL A 38 3.27 10.95 -0.15
C VAL A 38 4.34 12.04 -0.23
N VAL A 39 5.37 11.84 -1.05
CA VAL A 39 6.44 12.84 -1.25
C VAL A 39 5.88 14.15 -1.81
N ASN A 40 5.03 14.09 -2.83
CA ASN A 40 4.41 15.28 -3.40
C ASN A 40 3.51 16.00 -2.39
N GLN A 41 2.77 15.26 -1.57
CA GLN A 41 1.92 15.82 -0.51
C GLN A 41 2.75 16.49 0.59
N LEU A 42 3.85 15.86 1.02
CA LEU A 42 4.76 16.43 2.01
C LEU A 42 5.42 17.71 1.47
N HIS A 43 5.93 17.66 0.24
CA HIS A 43 6.56 18.82 -0.41
C HIS A 43 5.57 19.98 -0.59
N GLY A 44 4.30 19.68 -0.90
CA GLY A 44 3.23 20.66 -1.00
C GLY A 44 2.60 21.08 0.34
N GLY A 45 3.17 20.66 1.48
CA GLY A 45 2.68 21.02 2.82
C GLY A 45 1.29 20.48 3.16
N GLN A 46 0.81 19.46 2.44
CA GLN A 46 -0.52 18.86 2.64
C GLN A 46 -0.55 17.84 3.78
N ILE A 47 0.62 17.32 4.15
CA ILE A 47 0.80 16.38 5.28
C ILE A 47 2.02 16.80 6.09
N GLU A 48 2.01 16.43 7.37
CA GLU A 48 3.13 16.70 8.28
C GLU A 48 4.25 15.66 8.11
N GLU A 49 5.47 16.05 8.50
CA GLU A 49 6.65 15.18 8.44
C GLU A 49 6.45 13.88 9.23
N GLY A 50 5.82 13.95 10.41
CA GLY A 50 5.54 12.77 11.23
C GLY A 50 4.68 11.74 10.50
N THR A 51 3.63 12.19 9.81
CA THR A 51 2.77 11.32 8.99
C THR A 51 3.55 10.71 7.83
N ALA A 52 4.34 11.52 7.12
CA ALA A 52 5.15 11.04 6.00
C ALA A 52 6.20 9.99 6.43
N ARG A 53 6.85 10.21 7.58
CA ARG A 53 7.82 9.29 8.18
C ARG A 53 7.18 7.95 8.53
N THR A 54 5.99 7.96 9.14
CA THR A 54 5.23 6.74 9.44
C THR A 54 4.90 5.97 8.18
N PHE A 55 4.43 6.65 7.12
CA PHE A 55 4.19 5.98 5.84
C PHE A 55 5.46 5.40 5.23
N ALA A 56 6.57 6.13 5.25
CA ALA A 56 7.84 5.64 4.71
C ALA A 56 8.30 4.33 5.41
N TYR A 57 8.16 4.26 6.74
CA TYR A 57 8.49 3.06 7.51
C TYR A 57 7.57 1.87 7.20
N ILE A 58 6.26 2.07 7.15
CA ILE A 58 5.33 0.98 6.81
C ILE A 58 5.61 0.44 5.40
N LEU A 59 5.89 1.34 4.45
CA LEU A 59 6.23 0.95 3.09
C LEU A 59 7.58 0.22 2.99
N SER A 60 8.55 0.51 3.86
CA SER A 60 9.81 -0.23 3.88
C SER A 60 9.61 -1.67 4.34
N ILE A 61 8.80 -1.89 5.39
CA ILE A 61 8.43 -3.24 5.85
C ILE A 61 7.72 -4.00 4.73
N MET A 62 6.73 -3.38 4.08
CA MET A 62 6.02 -4.04 2.98
C MET A 62 6.92 -4.36 1.80
N LYS A 63 7.90 -3.50 1.50
CA LYS A 63 8.91 -3.78 0.47
C LYS A 63 9.70 -5.04 0.81
N GLU A 64 10.08 -5.23 2.07
CA GLU A 64 10.79 -6.43 2.55
C GLU A 64 9.92 -7.68 2.40
N ILE A 65 8.69 -7.66 2.92
CA ILE A 65 7.74 -8.78 2.81
C ILE A 65 7.53 -9.21 1.35
N ILE A 66 7.32 -8.26 0.43
CA ILE A 66 7.12 -8.57 -1.00
C ILE A 66 8.38 -9.20 -1.60
N LYS A 67 9.56 -8.70 -1.25
CA LYS A 67 10.83 -9.24 -1.75
C LYS A 67 11.10 -10.63 -1.20
N ASP A 68 10.87 -10.86 0.08
CA ASP A 68 11.10 -12.14 0.72
C ASP A 68 10.16 -13.20 0.16
N SER A 69 8.88 -12.85 -0.05
CA SER A 69 7.92 -13.76 -0.68
C SER A 69 8.30 -14.14 -2.13
N ASP A 70 8.83 -13.20 -2.92
CA ASP A 70 9.35 -13.50 -4.28
C ASP A 70 10.55 -14.45 -4.21
N LEU A 71 11.46 -14.23 -3.26
CA LEU A 71 12.63 -15.08 -3.06
C LEU A 71 12.25 -16.49 -2.61
N GLU A 72 11.31 -16.62 -1.67
CA GLU A 72 10.78 -17.91 -1.21
C GLU A 72 10.18 -18.70 -2.39
N GLN A 73 9.31 -18.07 -3.19
CA GLN A 73 8.70 -18.73 -4.36
C GLN A 73 9.74 -19.22 -5.37
N ARG A 74 10.77 -18.41 -5.63
CA ARG A 74 11.86 -18.75 -6.54
C ARG A 74 12.73 -19.86 -5.97
N LEU A 75 13.03 -19.83 -4.67
CA LEU A 75 13.79 -20.87 -3.99
C LEU A 75 13.07 -22.22 -4.07
N GLU A 76 11.78 -22.25 -3.73
CA GLU A 76 10.98 -23.46 -3.84
C GLU A 76 10.96 -24.03 -5.28
N ALA A 77 10.90 -23.16 -6.29
CA ALA A 77 10.93 -23.59 -7.69
C ALA A 77 12.25 -24.29 -8.04
N VAL A 78 13.38 -23.76 -7.53
CA VAL A 78 14.70 -24.37 -7.69
C VAL A 78 14.79 -25.69 -6.94
N GLU A 79 14.34 -25.76 -5.69
CA GLU A 79 14.33 -26.99 -4.90
C GLU A 79 13.51 -28.10 -5.55
N ARG A 80 12.34 -27.76 -6.10
CA ARG A 80 11.51 -28.70 -6.88
C ARG A 80 12.24 -29.20 -8.13
N ALA A 81 12.89 -28.33 -8.89
CA ALA A 81 13.64 -28.71 -10.08
C ALA A 81 14.81 -29.65 -9.76
N LEU A 82 15.54 -29.37 -8.67
CA LEU A 82 16.64 -30.23 -8.21
C LEU A 82 16.16 -31.60 -7.74
N LYS A 83 15.00 -31.67 -7.08
CA LYS A 83 14.41 -32.96 -6.67
C LYS A 83 14.07 -33.82 -7.88
N ILE A 84 13.40 -33.25 -8.88
CA ILE A 84 13.07 -33.94 -10.13
C ILE A 84 14.33 -34.45 -10.84
N GLN A 85 15.38 -33.61 -10.90
CA GLN A 85 16.64 -34.00 -11.53
C GLN A 85 17.34 -35.16 -10.80
N LYS A 86 17.30 -35.18 -9.46
CA LYS A 86 17.85 -36.29 -8.67
C LYS A 86 17.07 -37.58 -8.88
N GLU A 87 15.74 -37.50 -8.94
CA GLU A 87 14.87 -38.66 -9.20
C GLU A 87 15.06 -39.22 -10.62
N ALA A 88 15.36 -38.37 -11.62
CA ALA A 88 15.62 -38.81 -12.99
C ALA A 88 16.99 -39.49 -13.19
N ASN A 89 17.94 -39.29 -12.27
CA ASN A 89 19.32 -39.80 -12.36
C ASN A 89 19.58 -41.04 -11.48
N ASN A 90 18.59 -41.48 -10.71
CA ASN A 90 18.63 -42.70 -9.87
C ASN A 90 17.73 -43.78 -10.47
#